data_AF-A0A3Q9I7S3-F1
#
_entry.id   AF-A0A3Q9I7S3-F1
#
_cell.length_a   1.000
_cell.length_b   1.000
_cell.length_c   1.000
_cell.angle_alpha   90.00
_cell.angle_beta   90.00
_cell.angle_gamma   90.00
#
_symmetry.space_group_name_H-M   'P 1'
#
loop_
_entity.id
_entity.type
_entity.pdbx_description
1 polymer ?
#
loop_
_entity_poly.entity_id
_entity_poly.type
_entity_poly.pdbx_seq_one_letter_code
_entity_poly.pdbx_strand_id
1 'polypeptide(L)'
;MTLKGDQMEFILFINLLVGNIFLSTGLSKCFSLTAFEEAISQFTNFRNPKIIGLISRAFVVLEILCGGLLVCSFLYKVAAILVIVMLIMFSMLIVRHLNKKNESYLSLWRSARK
;
A
#
# COMPACT_ATOMS: atom_id res chain seq x y z
N MET A 1 -3.98 -16.65 -36.29
CA MET A 1 -5.16 -16.67 -35.40
C MET A 1 -4.71 -17.16 -34.03
N THR A 2 -3.96 -16.34 -33.28
CA THR A 2 -3.31 -16.72 -32.00
C THR A 2 -3.16 -15.56 -31.00
N LEU A 3 -3.45 -14.32 -31.41
CA LEU A 3 -3.26 -13.11 -30.61
C LEU A 3 -4.06 -13.07 -29.29
N LYS A 4 -5.13 -13.86 -29.15
CA LYS A 4 -5.96 -13.87 -27.94
C LYS A 4 -5.40 -14.79 -26.84
N GLY A 5 -4.57 -15.78 -27.20
CA GLY A 5 -3.94 -16.71 -26.26
C GLY A 5 -2.78 -16.05 -25.50
N ASP A 6 -1.81 -15.51 -26.24
CA ASP A 6 -0.65 -14.81 -25.67
C ASP A 6 -1.04 -13.67 -24.72
N GLN A 7 -2.07 -12.90 -25.08
CA GLN A 7 -2.55 -11.79 -24.23
C GLN A 7 -3.10 -12.29 -22.89
N MET A 8 -3.78 -13.45 -22.87
CA MET A 8 -4.30 -14.01 -21.62
C MET A 8 -3.19 -14.59 -20.75
N GLU A 9 -2.20 -15.26 -21.35
CA GLU A 9 -1.03 -15.76 -20.62
C GLU A 9 -0.23 -14.61 -20.01
N PHE A 10 -0.06 -13.52 -20.76
CA PHE A 10 0.61 -12.31 -20.26
C PHE A 10 -0.16 -11.68 -19.08
N ILE A 11 -1.49 -11.57 -19.16
CA ILE A 11 -2.32 -11.05 -18.06
C ILE A 11 -2.20 -11.94 -16.81
N LEU A 12 -2.22 -13.26 -16.99
CA LEU A 12 -2.04 -14.20 -15.88
C LEU A 12 -0.66 -14.06 -15.24
N PHE A 13 0.39 -13.91 -16.05
CA PHE A 13 1.75 -13.70 -15.55
C PHE A 13 1.87 -12.39 -14.75
N ILE A 14 1.29 -11.29 -15.24
CA ILE A 14 1.27 -10.01 -14.50
C ILE A 14 0.49 -10.16 -13.19
N ASN A 15 -0.68 -10.80 -13.20
CA ASN A 15 -1.46 -11.01 -11.98
C ASN A 15 -0.71 -11.88 -10.96
N LEU A 16 0.01 -12.89 -11.42
CA LEU A 16 0.86 -13.73 -10.57
C LEU A 16 1.99 -12.92 -9.94
N LEU A 17 2.68 -12.09 -10.72
CA LEU A 17 3.75 -11.20 -10.24
C LEU A 17 3.23 -10.21 -9.21
N VAL A 18 2.19 -9.45 -9.56
CA VAL A 18 1.60 -8.43 -8.67
C VAL A 18 1.02 -9.08 -7.41
N GLY A 19 0.33 -10.21 -7.57
CA GLY A 19 -0.22 -10.98 -6.46
C GLY A 19 0.86 -11.46 -5.49
N ASN A 20 1.97 -12.00 -6.01
CA ASN A 20 3.10 -12.42 -5.18
C ASN A 20 3.78 -11.25 -4.47
N ILE A 21 3.92 -10.08 -5.14
CA ILE A 21 4.47 -8.87 -4.49
C ILE A 21 3.59 -8.49 -3.31
N PHE A 22 2.27 -8.39 -3.50
CA PHE A 22 1.31 -8.05 -2.44
C PHE A 22 1.30 -9.08 -1.31
N LEU A 23 1.39 -10.37 -1.64
CA LEU A 23 1.43 -11.43 -0.64
C LEU A 23 2.72 -11.35 0.18
N SER A 24 3.86 -11.17 -0.48
CA SER A 24 5.17 -11.05 0.17
C SER A 24 5.26 -9.78 1.03
N THR A 25 4.76 -8.64 0.56
CA THR A 25 4.75 -7.40 1.35
C THR A 25 3.80 -7.50 2.55
N GLY A 26 2.61 -8.08 2.36
CA GLY A 26 1.66 -8.34 3.43
C GLY A 26 2.24 -9.29 4.50
N LEU A 27 2.85 -10.40 4.08
CA LEU A 27 3.54 -11.34 4.98
C LEU A 27 4.69 -10.65 5.73
N SER A 28 5.53 -9.89 5.03
CA SER A 28 6.61 -9.13 5.66
C SER A 28 6.08 -8.18 6.74
N LYS A 29 4.97 -7.49 6.48
CA LYS A 29 4.32 -6.59 7.45
C LYS A 29 3.68 -7.35 8.62
N CYS A 30 3.23 -8.58 8.43
CA CYS A 30 2.83 -9.46 9.52
C CYS A 30 4.00 -9.78 10.45
N PHE A 31 5.19 -10.08 9.91
CA PHE A 31 6.38 -10.37 10.73
C PHE A 31 6.89 -9.15 11.51
N SER A 32 6.77 -7.95 10.93
CA SER A 32 7.22 -6.70 11.55
C SER A 32 6.05 -5.73 11.83
N LEU A 33 4.96 -6.24 12.42
CA LEU A 33 3.73 -5.47 12.61
C LEU A 33 3.96 -4.18 13.41
N THR A 34 4.81 -4.23 14.43
CA THR A 34 5.12 -3.07 15.30
C THR A 34 5.81 -1.95 14.52
N ALA A 35 6.76 -2.28 13.65
CA ALA A 35 7.43 -1.29 12.80
C ALA A 35 6.46 -0.68 11.79
N PHE A 36 5.49 -1.46 11.31
CA PHE A 36 4.45 -0.97 10.41
C PHE A 36 3.43 -0.06 11.12
N GLU A 37 3.03 -0.40 12.35
CA GLU A 37 2.20 0.46 13.20
C GLU A 37 2.87 1.81 13.47
N GLU A 38 4.17 1.79 13.77
CA GLU A 38 4.95 3.02 13.98
C GLU A 38 5.02 3.85 12.69
N ALA A 39 5.25 3.23 11.53
CA ALA A 39 5.21 3.92 10.25
C ALA A 39 3.83 4.56 10.00
N ILE A 40 2.72 3.83 10.21
CA ILE A 40 1.37 4.37 10.07
C ILE A 40 1.14 5.53 11.05
N SER A 41 1.65 5.44 12.28
CA SER A 41 1.58 6.53 13.24
C SER A 41 2.33 7.79 12.78
N GLN A 42 3.37 7.66 11.96
CA GLN A 42 4.09 8.81 11.39
C GLN A 42 3.37 9.41 10.17
N PHE A 43 2.66 8.59 9.41
CA PHE A 43 1.87 9.03 8.24
C PHE A 43 0.52 9.63 8.62
N THR A 44 -0.08 9.13 9.70
CA THR A 44 -1.41 9.55 10.13
C THR A 44 -1.32 10.49 11.32
N ASN A 45 -2.19 11.50 11.36
CA ASN A 45 -2.26 12.42 12.50
C ASN A 45 -3.08 11.84 13.66
N PHE A 46 -3.41 10.54 13.61
CA PHE A 46 -4.21 9.88 14.63
C PHE A 46 -3.36 9.67 15.87
N ARG A 47 -3.82 10.22 17.00
CA ARG A 47 -3.11 10.13 18.28
C ARG A 47 -3.46 8.87 19.07
N ASN A 48 -4.48 8.12 18.63
CA ASN A 48 -5.00 6.98 19.38
C ASN A 48 -4.35 5.67 18.92
N PRO A 49 -3.53 5.02 19.76
CA PRO A 49 -2.77 3.82 19.39
C PRO A 49 -3.67 2.63 19.03
N LYS A 50 -4.89 2.56 19.60
CA LYS A 50 -5.86 1.50 19.26
C LYS A 50 -6.36 1.60 17.82
N ILE A 51 -6.52 2.82 17.31
CA ILE A 51 -6.98 3.06 15.95
C ILE A 51 -5.85 2.73 14.96
N ILE A 52 -4.62 3.10 15.29
CA ILE A 52 -3.42 2.76 14.49
C ILE A 52 -3.26 1.24 14.37
N GLY A 53 -3.36 0.51 15.49
CA GLY A 53 -3.26 -0.95 15.49
C GLY A 53 -4.40 -1.65 14.73
N LEU A 54 -5.60 -1.07 14.70
CA LEU A 54 -6.71 -1.60 13.91
C LEU A 54 -6.48 -1.36 12.41
N ILE A 55 -6.05 -0.15 12.04
CA ILE A 55 -5.78 0.23 10.65
C ILE A 55 -4.61 -0.57 10.09
N SER A 56 -3.53 -0.75 10.86
CA SER A 56 -2.36 -1.52 10.46
C SER A 56 -2.74 -2.96 10.11
N ARG A 57 -3.46 -3.64 11.00
CA ARG A 57 -3.93 -5.01 10.78
C ARG A 57 -4.89 -5.09 9.61
N ALA A 58 -5.83 -4.15 9.49
CA ALA A 58 -6.74 -4.10 8.36
C ALA A 58 -6.00 -3.95 7.02
N PHE A 59 -4.95 -3.11 6.97
CA PHE A 59 -4.11 -2.94 5.79
C PHE A 59 -3.38 -4.23 5.42
N VAL A 60 -2.76 -4.89 6.40
CA VAL A 60 -2.02 -6.14 6.16
C VAL A 60 -2.96 -7.25 5.68
N VAL A 61 -4.12 -7.39 6.32
CA VAL A 61 -5.13 -8.37 5.90
C VAL A 61 -5.62 -8.08 4.48
N LEU A 62 -5.88 -6.81 4.15
CA LEU A 62 -6.27 -6.41 2.79
C LEU A 62 -5.18 -6.71 1.76
N GLU A 63 -3.90 -6.44 2.06
CA GLU A 63 -2.79 -6.77 1.15
C GLU A 63 -2.67 -8.27 0.89
N ILE A 64 -2.74 -9.09 1.95
CA ILE A 64 -2.64 -10.55 1.83
C ILE A 64 -3.85 -11.10 1.07
N LEU A 65 -5.06 -10.65 1.39
CA LEU A 65 -6.27 -11.08 0.68
C LEU A 65 -6.21 -10.69 -0.79
N CYS A 66 -5.84 -9.44 -1.09
CA CYS A 66 -5.79 -8.95 -2.46
C CYS A 66 -4.70 -9.66 -3.28
N GLY A 67 -3.53 -9.89 -2.68
CA GLY A 67 -2.47 -10.71 -3.26
C GLY A 67 -2.92 -12.14 -3.54
N GLY A 68 -3.57 -12.79 -2.58
CA GLY A 68 -4.11 -14.15 -2.73
C GLY A 68 -5.20 -14.25 -3.80
N LEU A 69 -6.11 -13.26 -3.86
CA LEU A 69 -7.16 -13.17 -4.89
C LEU A 69 -6.58 -12.98 -6.30
N LEU A 70 -5.49 -12.22 -6.44
CA LEU A 70 -4.75 -12.06 -7.69
C LEU A 70 -4.09 -13.36 -8.13
N VAL A 71 -3.41 -14.06 -7.21
CA VAL A 71 -2.75 -15.35 -7.49
C VAL A 71 -3.77 -16.42 -7.88
N CYS A 72 -4.87 -16.55 -7.14
CA CYS A 72 -5.93 -17.53 -7.44
C CYS A 72 -6.74 -17.19 -8.70
N SER A 73 -6.56 -16.01 -9.31
CA SER A 73 -7.24 -15.55 -10.53
C SER A 73 -8.78 -15.61 -10.52
N PHE A 74 -9.41 -15.88 -9.37
CA PHE A 74 -10.85 -16.14 -9.25
C PHE A 74 -11.68 -14.87 -9.42
N LEU A 75 -11.10 -13.69 -9.16
CA LEU A 75 -11.75 -12.36 -9.23
C LEU A 75 -10.78 -11.24 -9.65
N TYR A 76 -9.98 -11.47 -10.71
CA TYR A 76 -8.92 -10.53 -11.13
C TYR A 76 -9.43 -9.09 -11.35
N LYS A 77 -10.65 -8.89 -11.87
CA LYS A 77 -11.24 -7.55 -12.09
C LYS A 77 -11.46 -6.80 -10.78
N VAL A 78 -12.02 -7.47 -9.78
CA VAL A 78 -12.31 -6.86 -8.46
C VAL A 78 -11.01 -6.62 -7.71
N ALA A 79 -10.10 -7.59 -7.72
CA ALA A 79 -8.81 -7.47 -7.07
C ALA A 79 -7.98 -6.31 -7.68
N ALA A 80 -7.95 -6.18 -9.01
CA ALA A 80 -7.26 -5.08 -9.68
C ALA A 80 -7.83 -3.70 -9.28
N ILE A 81 -9.15 -3.55 -9.22
CA ILE A 81 -9.78 -2.30 -8.76
C ILE A 81 -9.36 -1.99 -7.31
N LEU A 82 -9.36 -3.00 -6.44
CA LEU A 82 -9.02 -2.85 -5.04
C LEU A 82 -7.54 -2.46 -4.84
N VAL A 83 -6.62 -3.07 -5.61
CA VAL A 83 -5.21 -2.66 -5.67
C VAL A 83 -5.06 -1.20 -6.10
N ILE A 84 -5.75 -0.78 -7.15
CA ILE A 84 -5.69 0.61 -7.64
C ILE A 84 -6.15 1.58 -6.54
N VAL A 85 -7.26 1.28 -5.86
CA VAL A 85 -7.77 2.10 -4.76
C VAL A 85 -6.76 2.18 -3.61
N MET A 86 -6.14 1.06 -3.23
CA MET A 86 -5.09 1.04 -2.20
C MET A 86 -3.87 1.86 -2.60
N LEU A 87 -3.41 1.76 -3.85
CA LEU A 87 -2.27 2.54 -4.36
C LEU A 87 -2.54 4.04 -4.38
N ILE A 88 -3.75 4.46 -4.76
CA ILE A 88 -4.17 5.87 -4.72
C ILE A 88 -4.17 6.38 -3.28
N MET A 89 -4.77 5.62 -2.36
CA MET A 89 -4.79 5.92 -0.93
C MET A 89 -3.38 6.08 -0.36
N PHE A 90 -2.47 5.17 -0.69
CA PHE A 90 -1.08 5.20 -0.23
C PHE A 90 -0.31 6.38 -0.82
N SER A 91 -0.50 6.67 -2.11
CA SER A 91 0.11 7.83 -2.78
C SER A 91 -0.33 9.15 -2.14
N MET A 92 -1.62 9.30 -1.84
CA MET A 92 -2.16 10.46 -1.13
C MET A 92 -1.55 10.63 0.27
N LEU A 93 -1.34 9.53 1.01
CA LEU A 93 -0.70 9.55 2.32
C LEU A 93 0.76 10.00 2.23
N ILE A 94 1.51 9.48 1.26
CA ILE A 94 2.91 9.87 1.02
C ILE A 94 3.00 11.35 0.66
N VAL A 95 2.21 11.82 -0.32
CA VAL A 95 2.21 13.22 -0.76
C VAL A 95 1.88 14.15 0.41
N ARG A 96 0.88 13.81 1.23
CA ARG A 96 0.53 14.60 2.43
C ARG A 96 1.67 14.65 3.44
N HIS A 97 2.30 13.52 3.72
CA HIS A 97 3.41 13.47 4.67
C HIS A 97 4.64 14.24 4.17
N LEU A 98 4.98 14.10 2.88
CA LEU A 98 6.07 14.85 2.24
C LEU A 98 5.80 16.36 2.27
N ASN A 99 4.56 16.79 1.96
CA ASN A 99 4.22 18.21 1.96
C ASN A 99 4.30 18.81 3.37
N LYS A 100 3.81 18.08 4.39
CA LYS A 100 3.92 18.49 5.81
C LYS A 100 5.39 18.64 6.25
N LYS A 101 6.25 17.73 5.81
CA LYS A 101 7.69 17.78 6.12
C LYS A 101 8.36 18.97 5.42
N ASN A 102 8.01 19.23 4.16
CA ASN A 102 8.52 20.36 3.39
C ASN A 102 8.19 21.72 4.04
N GLU A 103 6.96 21.90 4.52
CA GLU A 103 6.56 23.13 5.23
C GLU A 103 7.39 23.36 6.51
N SER A 104 7.71 22.29 7.24
CA SER A 104 8.54 22.35 8.45
C SER A 104 10.00 22.72 8.15
N TYR A 105 10.57 22.23 7.04
CA TYR A 105 11.91 22.67 6.61
C TYR A 105 11.92 24.13 6.16
N LEU A 106 10.88 24.56 5.44
CA LEU A 106 10.72 25.93 4.96
C LEU A 106 10.55 26.96 6.08
N SER A 107 9.93 26.59 7.20
CA SER A 107 9.81 27.46 8.37
C SER A 107 11.13 27.59 9.13
N LEU A 108 11.87 26.48 9.33
CA LEU A 108 13.22 26.47 9.90
C LEU A 108 14.20 27.34 9.09
N TRP A 109 14.20 27.20 7.77
CA TRP A 109 15.03 28.02 6.87
C TRP A 109 14.64 29.52 6.86
N ARG A 110 13.38 29.84 7.17
CA ARG A 110 12.93 31.23 7.32
C ARG A 110 13.38 31.85 8.64
N SER A 111 13.41 31.06 9.72
CA SER A 111 13.91 31.52 11.02
C SER A 111 15.43 31.68 11.07
N ALA A 112 16.20 30.87 10.34
CA ALA A 112 17.66 30.99 10.28
C ALA A 112 18.17 32.19 9.45
N ARG A 113 17.28 32.85 8.69
CA ARG A 113 17.59 34.04 7.88
C ARG A 113 17.16 35.38 8.52
N LYS A 114 16.51 35.34 9.68
CA LYS A 114 16.19 36.51 10.50
C LYS A 114 17.22 36.63 11.61
#